data_AF-A0A2V7S832-F1
#
_entry.id   AF-A0A2V7S832-F1
#
_cell.length_a   1.000
_cell.length_b   1.000
_cell.length_c   1.000
_cell.angle_alpha   90.00
_cell.angle_beta   90.00
_cell.angle_gamma   90.00
#
_symmetry.space_group_name_H-M   'P 1'
#
loop_
_entity.id
_entity.type
_entity.pdbx_description
1 polymer ?
#
loop_
_entity_poly.entity_id
_entity_poly.type
_entity_poly.pdbx_seq_one_letter_code
_entity_poly.pdbx_strand_id
1 'polypeptide(L)'
;MTDSLSRRDMIAATAAALAVPLLPVKAPTAPAAVGLSGKFLTPAEYALLDELTELIIPSDAHSPGARAAGVAGYIDSRLAESLEPERQALWRSGLEAVDGLSRELSGQPFLTATPD
;
A
#
# COMPACT_ATOMS: atom_id res chain seq x y z
N MET A 1 -39.75 24.80 16.70
CA MET A 1 -39.05 24.41 15.46
C MET A 1 -37.58 24.39 15.79
N THR A 2 -37.03 23.20 16.05
CA THR A 2 -35.60 22.99 16.32
C THR A 2 -34.92 22.75 14.99
N ASP A 3 -34.09 23.70 14.55
CA ASP A 3 -33.24 23.53 13.37
C ASP A 3 -32.12 22.53 13.70
N SER A 4 -32.05 21.46 12.92
CA SER A 4 -31.08 20.37 13.11
C SER A 4 -29.77 20.74 12.44
N LEU A 5 -28.72 21.07 13.22
CA LEU A 5 -27.36 21.28 12.72
C LEU A 5 -26.92 20.09 11.84
N SER A 6 -26.53 20.37 10.59
CA SER A 6 -26.10 19.32 9.65
C SER A 6 -24.63 18.97 9.85
N ARG A 7 -24.26 17.70 9.59
CA ARG A 7 -22.86 17.23 9.58
C ARG A 7 -21.95 18.11 8.71
N ARG A 8 -22.49 18.72 7.65
CA ARG A 8 -21.77 19.62 6.75
C ARG A 8 -21.38 20.94 7.42
N ASP A 9 -22.25 21.48 8.27
CA ASP A 9 -21.98 22.73 8.99
C ASP A 9 -20.87 22.52 10.02
N MET A 10 -20.82 21.32 10.62
CA MET A 10 -19.77 20.92 11.55
C MET A 10 -18.41 20.71 10.86
N ILE A 11 -18.39 20.26 9.60
CA ILE A 11 -17.15 20.10 8.80
C ILE A 11 -16.66 21.45 8.27
N ALA A 12 -17.57 22.36 7.88
CA ALA A 12 -17.19 23.69 7.41
C ALA A 12 -16.52 24.53 8.53
N ALA A 13 -16.95 24.34 9.78
CA ALA A 13 -16.41 25.07 10.93
C ALA A 13 -14.94 24.74 11.26
N THR A 14 -14.41 23.60 10.83
CA THR A 14 -13.01 23.21 11.09
C THR A 14 -12.01 23.65 10.01
N ALA A 15 -12.49 24.09 8.82
CA ALA A 15 -11.63 24.47 7.71
C ALA A 15 -11.12 25.93 7.75
N ALA A 16 -11.64 26.76 8.65
CA ALA A 16 -11.36 28.21 8.69
C ALA A 16 -10.14 28.62 9.53
N ALA A 17 -9.38 27.68 10.11
CA ALA A 17 -8.19 28.00 10.89
C ALA A 17 -6.92 27.52 10.16
N LEU A 18 -5.98 28.44 9.98
CA LEU A 18 -4.57 28.25 9.57
C LEU A 18 -4.21 28.50 8.10
N ALA A 19 -4.49 29.72 7.63
CA ALA A 19 -3.55 30.41 6.74
C ALA A 19 -2.31 30.83 7.56
N VAL A 20 -1.19 30.12 7.39
CA VAL A 20 0.14 30.47 7.96
C VAL A 20 1.24 29.83 7.06
N PRO A 21 2.42 30.44 6.91
CA PRO A 21 2.97 30.87 5.62
C PRO A 21 4.21 30.09 5.14
N LEU A 22 4.49 30.18 3.83
CA LEU A 22 5.78 30.10 3.11
C LEU A 22 7.05 29.62 3.89
N LEU A 23 7.06 28.40 4.41
CA LEU A 23 8.27 27.71 4.85
C LEU A 23 8.66 26.66 3.78
N PRO A 24 9.96 26.34 3.61
CA PRO A 24 10.36 25.25 2.73
C PRO A 24 9.68 23.98 3.22
N VAL A 25 8.83 23.40 2.36
CA VAL A 25 8.17 22.12 2.65
C VAL A 25 9.27 21.08 2.71
N LYS A 26 9.67 20.69 3.93
CA LYS A 26 10.43 19.47 4.12
C LYS A 26 9.48 18.36 3.69
N ALA A 27 9.89 17.54 2.72
CA ALA A 27 9.12 16.40 2.28
C ALA A 27 8.62 15.63 3.52
N PRO A 28 7.31 15.31 3.61
CA PRO A 28 6.80 14.61 4.77
C PRO A 28 7.62 13.33 4.92
N THR A 29 8.29 13.20 6.07
CA THR A 29 8.90 11.93 6.44
C THR A 29 7.74 10.99 6.69
N ALA A 30 7.51 10.06 5.77
CA ALA A 30 6.50 9.03 5.94
C ALA A 30 6.76 8.35 7.29
N PRO A 31 5.73 8.19 8.16
CA PRO A 31 5.91 7.44 9.39
C PRO A 31 6.44 6.05 9.01
N ALA A 32 7.42 5.56 9.79
CA ALA A 32 7.96 4.23 9.59
C ALA A 32 6.79 3.24 9.51
N ALA A 33 6.67 2.52 8.39
CA ALA A 33 5.63 1.54 8.19
C ALA A 33 5.80 0.47 9.28
N VAL A 34 4.95 0.53 10.30
CA VAL A 34 4.83 -0.53 11.31
C VAL A 34 4.43 -1.78 10.53
N GLY A 35 5.25 -2.84 10.61
CA GLY A 35 5.01 -4.09 9.89
C GLY A 35 3.65 -4.67 10.23
N LEU A 36 2.65 -4.35 9.42
CA LEU A 36 1.31 -4.90 9.53
C LEU A 36 1.38 -6.32 8.97
N SER A 37 1.27 -7.32 9.83
CA SER A 37 0.93 -8.67 9.40
C SER A 37 -0.32 -8.59 8.51
N GLY A 38 -0.30 -9.26 7.35
CA GLY A 38 -1.33 -9.14 6.32
C GLY A 38 -2.75 -9.30 6.87
N LYS A 39 -3.62 -8.36 6.55
CA LYS A 39 -5.05 -8.31 6.89
C LYS A 39 -5.88 -9.22 5.98
N PHE A 40 -5.47 -9.42 4.72
CA PHE A 40 -6.20 -10.24 3.74
C PHE A 40 -5.33 -11.31 3.06
N LEU A 41 -4.10 -10.95 2.70
CA LEU A 41 -3.12 -11.84 2.11
C LEU A 41 -2.49 -12.74 3.18
N THR A 42 -2.16 -13.96 2.78
CA THR A 42 -1.31 -14.83 3.60
C THR A 42 0.09 -14.23 3.76
N PRO A 43 0.88 -14.64 4.77
CA PRO A 43 2.23 -14.12 4.95
C PRO A 43 3.14 -14.28 3.73
N ALA A 44 3.01 -15.39 3.00
CA ALA A 44 3.79 -15.65 1.79
C ALA A 44 3.36 -14.76 0.62
N GLU A 45 2.05 -14.60 0.40
CA GLU A 45 1.51 -13.68 -0.62
C GLU A 45 1.89 -12.22 -0.32
N TYR A 46 1.84 -11.81 0.95
CA TYR A 46 2.24 -10.48 1.37
C TYR A 46 3.74 -10.25 1.12
N ALA A 47 4.60 -11.21 1.49
CA ALA A 47 6.04 -11.11 1.23
C ALA A 47 6.34 -11.00 -0.27
N LEU A 48 5.64 -11.79 -1.10
CA LEU A 48 5.76 -11.69 -2.55
C LEU A 48 5.31 -10.32 -3.07
N LEU A 49 4.18 -9.81 -2.59
CA LEU A 49 3.69 -8.49 -2.96
C LEU A 49 4.67 -7.39 -2.54
N ASP A 50 5.23 -7.47 -1.33
CA ASP A 50 6.20 -6.49 -0.82
C ASP A 50 7.44 -6.43 -1.70
N GLU A 51 8.07 -7.58 -2.00
CA GLU A 51 9.21 -7.63 -2.92
C GLU A 51 8.86 -7.13 -4.33
N LEU A 52 7.70 -7.50 -4.87
CA LEU A 52 7.28 -7.02 -6.20
C LEU A 52 7.09 -5.50 -6.22
N THR A 53 6.48 -4.92 -5.19
CA THR A 53 6.28 -3.48 -5.13
C THR A 53 7.60 -2.73 -4.97
N GLU A 54 8.55 -3.25 -4.17
CA GLU A 54 9.89 -2.67 -4.04
C GLU A 54 10.70 -2.79 -5.34
N LEU A 55 10.53 -3.88 -6.09
CA LEU A 55 11.16 -4.01 -7.41
C LEU A 55 10.64 -2.96 -8.41
N ILE A 56 9.35 -2.62 -8.36
CA ILE A 56 8.73 -1.61 -9.24
C ILE A 56 9.15 -0.19 -8.83
N ILE A 57 9.17 0.11 -7.52
CA ILE A 57 9.57 1.41 -6.99
C ILE A 57 10.67 1.19 -5.95
N PRO A 58 11.92 1.04 -6.39
CA PRO A 58 13.03 0.82 -5.49
C PRO A 58 13.39 2.10 -4.74
N SER A 59 14.07 1.91 -3.61
CA SER A 59 14.74 2.98 -2.88
C SER A 59 15.89 3.57 -3.71
N ASP A 60 15.89 4.88 -3.94
CA ASP A 60 16.94 5.61 -4.65
C ASP A 60 17.15 7.04 -4.09
N ALA A 61 17.92 7.88 -4.81
CA ALA A 61 18.21 9.25 -4.37
C ALA A 61 16.98 10.18 -4.31
N HIS A 62 15.88 9.82 -4.99
CA HIS A 62 14.67 10.64 -5.12
C HIS A 62 13.47 10.04 -4.39
N SER A 63 13.48 8.74 -4.11
CA SER A 63 12.38 7.99 -3.52
C SER A 63 12.89 7.07 -2.40
N PRO A 64 12.18 7.01 -1.25
CA PRO A 64 12.52 6.05 -0.20
C PRO A 64 12.10 4.61 -0.52
N GLY A 65 11.49 4.34 -1.69
CA GLY A 65 11.03 3.01 -2.10
C GLY A 65 9.63 2.64 -1.63
N ALA A 66 9.04 1.62 -2.25
CA ALA A 66 7.68 1.14 -1.96
C ALA A 66 7.54 0.58 -0.54
N ARG A 67 8.55 -0.15 -0.07
CA ARG A 67 8.58 -0.75 1.26
C ARG A 67 8.57 0.30 2.34
N ALA A 68 9.44 1.32 2.22
CA ALA A 68 9.45 2.43 3.17
C ALA A 68 8.15 3.25 3.13
N ALA A 69 7.53 3.33 1.94
CA ALA A 69 6.23 3.98 1.76
C ALA A 69 5.03 3.12 2.23
N GLY A 70 5.23 1.85 2.61
CA GLY A 70 4.17 0.96 3.09
C GLY A 70 3.15 0.55 2.00
N VAL A 71 3.59 0.47 0.74
CA VAL A 71 2.70 0.19 -0.41
C VAL A 71 1.98 -1.16 -0.28
N ALA A 72 2.71 -2.23 0.03
CA ALA A 72 2.11 -3.56 0.21
C ALA A 72 1.05 -3.58 1.32
N GLY A 73 1.34 -2.95 2.46
CA GLY A 73 0.40 -2.80 3.57
C GLY A 73 -0.87 -2.02 3.20
N TYR A 74 -0.73 -0.98 2.37
CA TYR A 74 -1.87 -0.24 1.85
C TYR A 74 -2.72 -1.11 0.91
N ILE A 75 -2.12 -1.80 -0.05
CA ILE A 75 -2.83 -2.67 -1.00
C ILE A 75 -3.59 -3.77 -0.24
N ASP A 76 -2.91 -4.48 0.66
CA ASP A 76 -3.51 -5.54 1.46
C ASP A 76 -4.67 -5.04 2.34
N SER A 77 -4.54 -3.84 2.94
CA SER A 77 -5.65 -3.20 3.66
C SER A 77 -6.84 -2.90 2.76
N ARG A 78 -6.59 -2.40 1.54
CA ARG A 78 -7.66 -2.12 0.57
C ARG A 78 -8.34 -3.38 0.07
N LEU A 79 -7.62 -4.49 -0.06
CA LEU A 79 -8.18 -5.79 -0.39
C LEU A 79 -9.02 -6.35 0.76
N ALA A 80 -8.57 -6.21 2.01
CA ALA A 80 -9.33 -6.62 3.19
C ALA A 80 -10.68 -5.90 3.31
N GLU A 81 -10.73 -4.63 2.91
CA GLU A 81 -11.94 -3.79 2.92
C GLU A 81 -12.78 -3.91 1.63
N SER A 82 -12.31 -4.65 0.63
CA SER A 82 -13.01 -4.79 -0.65
C SER A 82 -14.32 -5.56 -0.49
N LEU A 83 -15.41 -5.01 -1.04
CA LEU A 83 -16.69 -5.71 -1.17
C LEU A 83 -16.81 -6.48 -2.49
N GLU A 84 -15.79 -6.39 -3.35
CA GLU A 84 -15.73 -7.07 -4.65
C GLU A 84 -14.87 -8.34 -4.53
N PRO A 85 -15.47 -9.54 -4.39
CA PRO A 85 -14.72 -10.79 -4.24
C PRO A 85 -13.93 -11.14 -5.51
N GLU A 86 -14.41 -10.73 -6.69
CA GLU A 86 -13.68 -10.92 -7.95
C GLU A 86 -12.35 -10.16 -7.96
N ARG A 87 -12.33 -8.94 -7.40
CA ARG A 87 -11.09 -8.16 -7.26
C ARG A 87 -10.11 -8.88 -6.32
N GLN A 88 -10.59 -9.36 -5.18
CA GLN A 88 -9.78 -10.13 -4.23
C GLN A 88 -9.18 -11.38 -4.86
N ALA A 89 -9.99 -12.14 -5.62
CA ALA A 89 -9.56 -13.34 -6.31
C ALA A 89 -8.51 -13.03 -7.38
N LEU A 90 -8.72 -11.96 -8.17
CA LEU A 90 -7.79 -11.53 -9.21
C LEU A 90 -6.39 -11.22 -8.65
N TRP A 91 -6.32 -10.57 -7.49
CA TRP A 91 -5.04 -10.28 -6.83
C TRP A 91 -4.32 -11.55 -6.39
N ARG A 92 -5.03 -12.52 -5.79
CA ARG A 92 -4.43 -13.81 -5.41
C ARG A 92 -3.96 -14.60 -6.62
N SER A 93 -4.78 -14.71 -7.67
CA SER A 93 -4.39 -15.42 -8.88
C SER A 93 -3.21 -14.76 -9.59
N GLY A 94 -3.11 -13.42 -9.53
CA GLY A 94 -1.98 -12.69 -10.07
C GLY A 94 -0.67 -13.00 -9.33
N LEU A 95 -0.70 -13.00 -7.99
CA LEU A 95 0.46 -13.37 -7.18
C LEU A 95 0.88 -14.84 -7.41
N GLU A 96 -0.08 -15.75 -7.50
CA GLU A 96 0.18 -17.16 -7.85
C GLU A 96 0.82 -17.29 -9.23
N ALA A 97 0.31 -16.55 -10.23
CA ALA A 97 0.86 -16.58 -11.58
C ALA A 97 2.31 -16.08 -11.65
N VAL A 98 2.67 -15.06 -10.85
CA VAL A 98 4.05 -14.58 -10.76
C VAL A 98 4.97 -15.66 -10.17
N ASP A 99 4.57 -16.31 -9.07
CA ASP A 99 5.37 -17.38 -8.48
C ASP A 99 5.48 -18.59 -9.42
N GLY A 100 4.39 -18.94 -10.11
CA GLY A 100 4.36 -19.98 -11.12
C GLY A 100 5.32 -19.70 -12.27
N LEU A 101 5.29 -18.48 -12.82
CA LEU A 101 6.19 -18.08 -13.90
C LEU A 101 7.66 -18.07 -13.45
N SER A 102 7.94 -17.65 -12.22
CA SER A 102 9.30 -17.74 -11.66
C SER A 102 9.80 -19.18 -11.65
N ARG A 103 8.97 -20.13 -11.20
CA ARG A 103 9.34 -21.55 -11.17
C ARG A 103 9.56 -22.10 -12.56
N GLU A 104 8.75 -21.71 -13.53
CA GLU A 104 8.90 -22.13 -14.93
C GLU A 104 10.21 -21.63 -15.54
N LEU A 105 10.59 -20.38 -15.27
CA LEU A 105 11.76 -19.75 -15.89
C LEU A 105 13.08 -20.05 -15.16
N SER A 106 13.05 -20.12 -13.82
CA SER A 106 14.25 -20.23 -12.98
C SER A 106 14.33 -21.53 -12.18
N GLY A 107 13.25 -22.34 -12.14
CA GLY A 107 13.15 -23.52 -11.28
C GLY A 107 12.91 -23.19 -9.80
N GLN A 108 12.83 -21.90 -9.42
CA GLN A 108 12.67 -21.46 -8.04
C GLN A 108 11.43 -20.56 -7.85
N PRO A 109 10.82 -20.57 -6.64
CA PRO A 109 9.87 -19.55 -6.23
C PRO A 109 10.46 -18.14 -6.40
N PHE A 110 9.62 -17.15 -6.70
CA PHE A 110 10.08 -15.79 -7.03
C PHE A 110 10.95 -15.18 -5.93
N LEU A 111 10.54 -15.34 -4.67
CA LEU A 111 11.26 -14.80 -3.50
C LEU A 111 12.65 -15.40 -3.29
N THR A 112 12.93 -16.55 -3.90
CA THR A 112 14.22 -17.26 -3.77
C THR A 112 15.02 -17.26 -5.06
N ALA A 113 14.44 -16.77 -6.15
CA ALA A 113 15.13 -16.66 -7.43
C ALA A 113 16.18 -15.54 -7.37
N THR A 114 17.33 -15.76 -8.00
CA THR A 114 18.38 -14.75 -8.16
C THR A 114 18.42 -14.28 -9.61
N PRO A 115 18.72 -13.01 -9.88
CA PRO A 115 19.03 -12.55 -11.23
C PRO A 115 20.28 -13.26 -11.76
N ASP A 116 20.27 -13.68 -13.02
CA ASP A 116 21.44 -14.19 -13.75
C ASP A 116 22.41 -13.06 -14.16
#